data_AF-A0A960FYA3-F1
#
_entry.id   AF-A0A960FYA3-F1
#
_cell.length_a   1.000
_cell.length_b   1.000
_cell.length_c   1.000
_cell.angle_alpha   90.00
_cell.angle_beta   90.00
_cell.angle_gamma   90.00
#
_symmetry.space_group_name_H-M   'P 1'
#
loop_
_entity.id
_entity.type
_entity.pdbx_description
1 polymer ?
#
loop_
_entity_poly.entity_id
_entity_poly.type
_entity_poly.pdbx_seq_one_letter_code
_entity_poly.pdbx_strand_id
1 'polypeptide(L)'
;RTKAPKIPLGLPRSVLREFGVPVPKIVLPIPLPMFTKKSADPWLIWSMPEESAGIAELPKVADHWWGLVDVPDAWVTTVDGGKVTRRTRTPPLSRALTRQAWETGKAVKDEFPRLCDAYAAEHGELTSPQTWAKQFGIEVDQ
;
A
#
# COMPACT_ATOMS: atom_id res chain seq x y z
N ARG A 1 -18.48 25.87 -27.55
CA ARG A 1 -18.22 25.00 -26.37
C ARG A 1 -17.81 23.63 -26.90
N THR A 2 -16.50 23.44 -27.09
CA THR A 2 -15.91 22.27 -27.77
C THR A 2 -15.79 21.09 -26.81
N LYS A 3 -16.26 19.91 -27.22
CA LYS A 3 -16.17 18.66 -26.43
C LYS A 3 -14.73 18.11 -26.49
N ALA A 4 -14.21 17.62 -25.37
CA ALA A 4 -12.91 16.96 -25.31
C ALA A 4 -12.90 15.65 -26.13
N PRO A 5 -11.80 15.30 -26.82
CA PRO A 5 -11.70 14.08 -27.60
C PRO A 5 -11.64 12.85 -26.69
N LYS A 6 -12.44 11.82 -27.01
CA LYS A 6 -12.36 10.50 -26.39
C LYS A 6 -11.12 9.78 -26.93
N ILE A 7 -10.11 9.59 -26.08
CA ILE A 7 -8.94 8.77 -26.40
C ILE A 7 -9.29 7.32 -26.04
N PRO A 8 -9.25 6.36 -26.98
CA PRO A 8 -9.39 4.95 -26.65
C PRO A 8 -8.10 4.46 -25.96
N LEU A 9 -8.17 4.21 -24.65
CA LEU A 9 -7.14 3.49 -23.89
C LEU A 9 -7.18 2.01 -24.28
N GLY A 10 -6.54 1.68 -25.40
CA GLY A 10 -6.29 0.32 -25.82
C GLY A 10 -4.96 0.27 -26.53
N LEU A 11 -3.90 -0.13 -25.83
CA LEU A 11 -2.63 -0.45 -26.48
C LEU A 11 -2.85 -1.65 -27.42
N PRO A 12 -2.45 -1.58 -28.70
CA PRO A 12 -2.60 -2.70 -29.60
C PRO A 12 -1.72 -3.88 -29.14
N ARG A 13 -2.29 -5.09 -29.18
CA ARG A 13 -1.65 -6.37 -28.79
C ARG A 13 -0.29 -6.65 -29.46
N SER A 14 0.09 -5.89 -30.49
CA SER A 14 1.39 -5.98 -31.15
C SER A 14 2.55 -5.48 -30.27
N VAL A 15 2.31 -4.53 -29.36
CA VAL A 15 3.37 -3.94 -28.50
C VAL A 15 3.84 -4.92 -27.42
N LEU A 16 2.98 -5.86 -27.00
CA LEU A 16 3.32 -6.89 -26.01
C LEU A 16 4.24 -8.00 -26.55
N ARG A 17 4.58 -8.02 -27.85
CA ARG A 17 5.46 -9.04 -28.46
C ARG A 17 6.94 -8.65 -28.57
N GLU A 18 7.31 -7.40 -28.30
CA GLU A 18 8.70 -6.94 -28.48
C GLU A 18 9.66 -7.29 -27.33
N PHE A 19 9.18 -7.71 -26.16
CA PHE A 19 10.04 -8.20 -25.09
C PHE A 19 10.21 -9.73 -25.19
N GLY A 20 11.20 -10.14 -25.98
CA GLY A 20 11.53 -11.52 -26.30
C GLY A 20 12.02 -12.37 -25.13
N VAL A 21 11.10 -13.02 -24.43
CA VAL A 21 11.38 -14.23 -23.64
C VAL A 21 10.42 -15.34 -24.07
N PRO A 22 10.89 -16.44 -24.67
CA PRO A 22 10.02 -17.55 -25.06
C PRO A 22 9.60 -18.35 -23.83
N VAL A 23 8.39 -18.13 -23.33
CA VAL A 23 7.79 -19.00 -22.30
C VAL A 23 7.23 -20.25 -23.01
N PRO A 24 7.69 -21.48 -22.68
CA PRO A 24 7.14 -22.69 -23.29
C PRO A 24 5.65 -22.83 -22.93
N LYS A 25 4.82 -23.12 -23.94
CA LYS A 25 3.38 -23.39 -23.78
C LYS A 25 3.17 -24.74 -23.09
N ILE A 26 3.16 -24.74 -21.77
CA ILE A 26 2.60 -25.85 -21.00
C ILE A 26 1.09 -25.66 -20.97
N VAL A 27 0.36 -26.49 -21.70
CA VAL A 27 -1.11 -26.54 -21.66
C VAL A 27 -1.50 -27.26 -20.38
N LEU A 28 -1.64 -26.52 -19.28
CA LEU A 28 -2.29 -27.06 -18.10
C LEU A 28 -3.80 -27.20 -18.38
N PRO A 29 -4.44 -28.32 -17.99
CA PRO A 29 -5.89 -28.45 -18.12
C PRO A 29 -6.55 -27.38 -17.26
N ILE A 30 -7.23 -26.44 -17.91
CA ILE A 30 -8.01 -25.39 -17.27
C ILE A 30 -9.17 -26.09 -16.55
N PRO A 31 -9.28 -26.04 -15.21
CA PRO A 31 -10.52 -26.45 -14.58
C PRO A 31 -11.62 -25.48 -15.02
N LEU A 32 -12.76 -26.03 -15.43
CA LEU A 32 -13.99 -25.29 -15.74
C LEU A 32 -14.23 -24.17 -14.71
N PRO A 33 -14.73 -22.98 -15.12
CA PRO A 33 -14.98 -21.91 -14.18
C PRO A 33 -16.15 -22.33 -13.28
N MET A 34 -15.84 -22.83 -12.09
CA MET A 34 -16.80 -22.82 -11.00
C MET A 34 -16.99 -21.36 -10.59
N PHE A 35 -17.84 -20.66 -11.33
CA PHE A 35 -18.59 -19.56 -10.75
C PHE A 35 -19.43 -20.15 -9.62
N THR A 36 -18.92 -20.04 -8.40
CA THR A 36 -19.71 -19.95 -7.17
C THR A 36 -18.72 -19.76 -6.04
N LYS A 37 -18.50 -18.50 -5.64
CA LYS A 37 -18.16 -18.13 -4.26
C LYS A 37 -18.40 -16.63 -4.10
N LYS A 38 -19.64 -16.29 -3.73
CA LYS A 38 -19.91 -15.09 -2.94
C LYS A 38 -19.19 -15.29 -1.61
N SER A 39 -18.31 -14.38 -1.21
CA SER A 39 -17.57 -14.47 0.03
C SER A 39 -17.70 -13.19 0.83
N ALA A 40 -18.59 -13.28 1.81
CA ALA A 40 -18.55 -12.55 3.06
C ALA A 40 -19.53 -13.30 4.00
N ASP A 41 -19.30 -13.55 5.29
CA ASP A 41 -18.32 -13.02 6.24
C ASP A 41 -18.82 -13.57 7.66
N PRO A 42 -18.04 -14.11 8.65
CA PRO A 42 -18.57 -14.56 9.98
C PRO A 42 -19.12 -13.63 11.10
N TRP A 43 -18.46 -12.61 11.69
CA TRP A 43 -19.00 -11.71 12.77
C TRP A 43 -18.65 -10.18 12.81
N LEU A 44 -19.31 -9.34 11.98
CA LEU A 44 -19.29 -7.86 11.78
C LEU A 44 -17.97 -7.01 11.72
N ILE A 45 -16.81 -7.66 11.55
CA ILE A 45 -15.85 -7.40 10.43
C ILE A 45 -16.40 -8.04 9.13
N TRP A 46 -17.62 -8.50 9.28
CA TRP A 46 -18.23 -9.59 8.64
C TRP A 46 -19.72 -9.29 8.30
N SER A 47 -19.93 -8.11 7.76
CA SER A 47 -21.08 -7.80 6.95
C SER A 47 -20.48 -7.20 5.70
N MET A 48 -20.73 -7.81 4.53
CA MET A 48 -20.59 -7.03 3.30
C MET A 48 -21.38 -5.76 3.54
N PRO A 49 -20.77 -4.56 3.42
CA PRO A 49 -21.60 -3.39 3.27
C PRO A 49 -22.55 -3.70 2.12
N GLU A 50 -23.81 -3.29 2.23
CA GLU A 50 -24.74 -3.34 1.11
C GLU A 50 -23.97 -2.96 -0.15
N GLU A 51 -24.16 -3.73 -1.22
CA GLU A 51 -23.61 -3.49 -2.56
C GLU A 51 -24.12 -2.12 -3.04
N SER A 52 -23.61 -1.06 -2.43
CA SER A 52 -23.84 0.30 -2.80
C SER A 52 -23.08 0.41 -4.10
N ALA A 53 -23.79 0.77 -5.16
CA ALA A 53 -23.36 0.66 -6.55
C ALA A 53 -22.18 1.57 -6.94
N GLY A 54 -21.27 1.92 -6.01
CA GLY A 54 -20.15 2.83 -6.20
C GLY A 54 -18.88 2.53 -5.42
N ILE A 55 -18.73 1.39 -4.72
CA ILE A 55 -17.47 1.01 -4.04
C ILE A 55 -16.70 0.01 -4.89
N ALA A 56 -15.46 0.31 -5.26
CA ALA A 56 -14.65 -0.58 -6.09
C ALA A 56 -13.91 -1.62 -5.24
N GLU A 57 -13.98 -2.89 -5.62
CA GLU A 57 -13.15 -3.95 -5.05
C GLU A 57 -11.88 -4.12 -5.91
N LEU A 58 -10.72 -3.96 -5.28
CA LEU A 58 -9.44 -4.03 -5.98
C LEU A 58 -8.56 -5.13 -5.38
N PRO A 59 -8.10 -6.08 -6.21
CA PRO A 59 -7.06 -7.01 -5.76
C PRO A 59 -5.80 -6.22 -5.47
N LYS A 60 -4.92 -6.77 -4.62
CA LYS A 60 -3.67 -6.09 -4.26
C LYS A 60 -2.81 -5.71 -5.48
N VAL A 61 -2.82 -6.51 -6.54
CA VAL A 61 -2.09 -6.23 -7.79
C VAL A 61 -2.56 -4.94 -8.48
N ALA A 62 -3.79 -4.49 -8.21
CA ALA A 62 -4.33 -3.23 -8.73
C ALA A 62 -4.20 -2.07 -7.73
N ASP A 63 -3.56 -2.28 -6.57
CA ASP A 63 -3.31 -1.27 -5.53
C ASP A 63 -2.15 -0.33 -5.92
N HIS A 64 -2.34 0.40 -7.00
CA HIS A 64 -1.41 1.39 -7.51
C HIS A 64 -2.02 2.79 -7.46
N TRP A 65 -1.17 3.81 -7.43
CA TRP A 65 -1.64 5.19 -7.34
C TRP A 65 -2.53 5.56 -8.54
N TRP A 66 -2.18 5.15 -9.77
CA TRP A 66 -3.01 5.42 -10.96
C TRP A 66 -4.35 4.67 -10.97
N GLY A 67 -4.45 3.55 -10.26
CA GLY A 67 -5.70 2.78 -10.14
C GLY A 67 -6.65 3.35 -9.09
N LEU A 68 -6.11 4.00 -8.05
CA LEU A 68 -6.87 4.51 -6.92
C LEU A 68 -7.25 5.99 -7.03
N VAL A 69 -6.57 6.78 -7.87
CA VAL A 69 -6.81 8.23 -7.97
C VAL A 69 -8.25 8.56 -8.35
N ASP A 70 -8.86 7.78 -9.25
CA ASP A 70 -10.22 8.03 -9.74
C ASP A 70 -11.30 7.42 -8.85
N VAL A 71 -10.92 6.57 -7.88
CA VAL A 71 -11.86 5.84 -7.04
C VAL A 71 -12.07 6.59 -5.72
N PRO A 72 -13.31 7.02 -5.40
CA PRO A 72 -13.58 7.73 -4.14
C PRO A 72 -13.62 6.80 -2.92
N ASP A 73 -14.00 5.54 -3.09
CA ASP A 73 -14.05 4.55 -2.01
C ASP A 73 -13.75 3.16 -2.57
N ALA A 74 -12.81 2.45 -1.95
CA ALA A 74 -12.34 1.16 -2.42
C ALA A 74 -12.08 0.18 -1.29
N TRP A 75 -12.42 -1.09 -1.53
CA TRP A 75 -11.96 -2.21 -0.72
C TRP A 75 -10.72 -2.80 -1.38
N VAL A 76 -9.60 -2.76 -0.68
CA VAL A 76 -8.29 -3.20 -1.20
C VAL A 76 -7.80 -4.40 -0.41
N THR A 77 -7.51 -5.50 -1.09
CA THR A 77 -6.92 -6.68 -0.44
C THR A 77 -5.50 -6.38 0.06
N THR A 78 -5.17 -6.87 1.25
CA THR A 78 -3.82 -6.81 1.83
C THR A 78 -2.84 -7.67 1.03
N VAL A 79 -1.54 -7.41 1.14
CA VAL A 79 -0.46 -8.16 0.45
C VAL A 79 -0.58 -9.66 0.68
N ASP A 80 -0.88 -10.06 1.91
CA ASP A 80 -0.97 -11.47 2.30
C ASP A 80 -2.27 -12.15 1.84
N GLY A 81 -3.18 -11.43 1.18
CA GLY A 81 -4.47 -11.95 0.72
C GLY A 81 -5.48 -12.26 1.83
N GLY A 82 -5.04 -12.31 3.09
CA GLY A 82 -5.88 -12.73 4.22
C GLY A 82 -6.86 -11.67 4.74
N LYS A 83 -6.75 -10.40 4.31
CA LYS A 83 -7.58 -9.29 4.79
C LYS A 83 -7.89 -8.30 3.68
N VAL A 84 -8.93 -7.50 3.88
CA VAL A 84 -9.34 -6.39 3.01
C VAL A 84 -9.43 -5.12 3.85
N THR A 85 -8.94 -4.01 3.32
CA THR A 85 -8.94 -2.70 3.98
C THR A 85 -9.76 -1.71 3.16
N ARG A 86 -10.63 -0.93 3.82
CA ARG A 86 -11.35 0.17 3.16
C ARG A 86 -10.45 1.38 3.02
N ARG A 87 -10.48 1.99 1.84
CA ARG A 87 -9.79 3.25 1.54
C ARG A 87 -10.80 4.24 1.00
N THR A 88 -11.08 5.25 1.79
CA THR A 88 -12.05 6.29 1.44
C THR A 88 -11.33 7.62 1.25
N ARG A 89 -11.60 8.29 0.13
CA ARG A 89 -11.02 9.58 -0.21
C ARG A 89 -11.80 10.69 0.48
N THR A 90 -11.16 11.32 1.46
CA THR A 90 -11.71 12.46 2.19
C THR A 90 -10.84 13.71 1.93
N PRO A 91 -11.23 14.64 1.03
CA PRO A 91 -10.39 15.77 0.66
C PRO A 91 -9.96 16.68 1.82
N PRO A 92 -10.81 17.01 2.82
CA PRO A 92 -10.39 17.78 3.99
C PRO A 92 -9.29 17.09 4.80
N LEU A 93 -9.44 15.78 5.03
CA LEU A 93 -8.46 14.98 5.76
C LEU A 93 -7.13 14.89 5.00
N SER A 94 -7.19 14.67 3.68
CA SER A 94 -5.99 14.64 2.83
C SER A 94 -5.21 15.95 2.93
N ARG A 95 -5.88 17.11 2.82
CA ARG A 95 -5.22 18.42 2.96
C ARG A 95 -4.59 18.61 4.33
N ALA A 96 -5.28 18.21 5.40
CA ALA A 96 -4.76 18.30 6.76
C ALA A 96 -3.50 17.46 6.95
N LEU A 97 -3.52 16.20 6.49
CA LEU A 97 -2.37 15.30 6.54
C LEU A 97 -1.21 15.79 5.68
N THR A 98 -1.47 16.33 4.48
CA THR A 98 -0.43 16.93 3.63
C THR A 98 0.24 18.12 4.32
N ARG A 99 -0.55 18.98 4.98
CA ARG A 99 -0.01 20.11 5.74
C ARG A 99 0.86 19.62 6.90
N GLN A 100 0.37 18.67 7.69
CA GLN A 100 1.14 18.11 8.81
C GLN A 100 2.44 17.45 8.33
N ALA A 101 2.39 16.68 7.23
CA ALA A 101 3.57 16.06 6.65
C ALA A 101 4.60 17.10 6.20
N TRP A 102 4.14 18.23 5.63
CA TRP A 102 5.02 19.33 5.24
C TRP A 102 5.65 20.02 6.47
N GLU A 103 4.85 20.31 7.50
CA GLU A 103 5.34 20.91 8.75
C GLU A 103 6.38 20.01 9.42
N THR A 104 6.11 18.71 9.51
CA THR A 104 7.07 17.70 10.01
C THR A 104 8.31 17.64 9.13
N GLY A 105 8.17 17.62 7.81
CA GLY A 105 9.31 17.59 6.89
C GLY A 105 10.22 18.81 7.03
N LYS A 106 9.62 20.00 7.26
CA LYS A 106 10.38 21.21 7.56
C LYS A 106 11.12 21.10 8.89
N ALA A 107 10.43 20.70 9.95
CA ALA A 107 11.04 20.55 11.28
C ALA A 107 12.19 19.53 11.26
N VAL A 108 12.00 18.39 10.60
CA VAL A 108 13.06 17.38 10.42
C VAL A 108 14.25 17.98 9.68
N LYS A 109 14.02 18.70 8.56
CA LYS A 109 15.11 19.32 7.80
C LYS A 109 15.90 20.33 8.64
N ASP A 110 15.20 21.18 9.40
CA ASP A 110 15.81 22.23 10.20
C ASP A 110 16.62 21.64 11.38
N GLU A 111 16.11 20.58 12.01
CA GLU A 111 16.75 19.91 13.15
C GLU A 111 17.77 18.83 12.76
N PHE A 112 17.79 18.38 11.50
CA PHE A 112 18.57 17.21 11.06
C PHE A 112 20.06 17.29 11.44
N PRO A 113 20.79 18.39 11.18
CA PRO A 113 22.22 18.45 11.50
C PRO A 113 22.48 18.29 13.00
N ARG A 114 21.69 18.98 13.84
CA ARG A 114 21.82 18.89 15.30
C ARG A 114 21.52 17.49 15.81
N LEU A 115 20.48 16.84 15.25
CA LEU A 115 20.13 15.47 15.61
C LEU A 115 21.21 14.47 15.19
N CYS A 116 21.87 14.68 14.04
CA CYS A 116 23.01 13.86 13.63
C CYS A 116 24.16 13.94 14.63
N ASP A 117 24.55 15.16 15.05
CA ASP A 117 25.63 15.36 16.01
C ASP A 117 25.30 14.75 17.38
N ALA A 118 24.06 14.96 17.85
CA ALA A 118 23.59 14.36 19.10
C ALA A 118 23.57 12.83 19.04
N TYR A 119 23.12 12.26 17.92
CA TYR A 119 23.11 10.81 17.72
C TYR A 119 24.53 10.22 17.65
N ALA A 120 25.46 10.93 17.00
CA ALA A 120 26.86 10.52 16.92
C ALA A 120 27.55 10.56 18.30
N ALA A 121 27.26 11.60 19.11
CA ALA A 121 27.80 11.72 20.46
C ALA A 121 27.33 10.56 21.37
N GLU A 122 26.05 10.19 21.28
CA GLU A 122 25.45 9.11 22.08
C GLU A 122 25.68 7.71 21.49
N HIS A 123 26.33 7.59 20.33
CA HIS A 123 26.50 6.31 19.64
C HIS A 123 27.18 5.24 20.51
N GLY A 124 28.15 5.65 21.35
CA GLY A 124 28.83 4.75 22.28
C GLY A 124 27.88 4.11 23.29
N GLU A 125 26.97 4.89 23.86
CA GLU A 125 25.98 4.40 24.82
C GLU A 125 24.86 3.60 24.17
N LEU A 126 24.39 4.03 22.99
CA LEU A 126 23.36 3.32 22.22
C LEU A 126 23.81 1.93 21.76
N THR A 127 25.11 1.73 21.56
CA THR A 127 25.69 0.46 21.12
C THR A 127 26.39 -0.31 22.24
N SER A 128 26.39 0.22 23.47
CA SER A 128 27.09 -0.44 24.58
C SER A 128 26.39 -1.75 24.96
N PRO A 129 27.15 -2.83 25.22
CA PRO A 129 26.60 -4.08 25.73
C PRO A 129 25.79 -3.89 27.02
N GLN A 130 26.18 -2.93 27.87
CA GLN A 130 25.54 -2.62 29.13
C GLN A 130 24.15 -2.00 28.93
N THR A 131 23.99 -1.06 27.99
CA THR A 131 22.69 -0.46 27.65
C THR A 131 21.75 -1.51 27.06
N TRP A 132 22.24 -2.38 26.19
CA TRP A 132 21.45 -3.46 25.62
C TRP A 132 21.07 -4.49 26.69
N ALA A 133 22.01 -4.90 27.53
CA ALA A 133 21.74 -5.81 28.63
C ALA A 133 20.65 -5.30 29.58
N LYS A 134 20.66 -4.00 29.89
CA LYS A 134 19.58 -3.36 30.64
C LYS A 134 18.22 -3.43 29.92
N GLN A 135 18.18 -3.18 28.60
CA GLN A 135 16.96 -3.25 27.80
C GLN A 135 16.36 -4.67 27.77
N PHE A 136 17.23 -5.70 27.73
CA PHE A 136 16.83 -7.10 27.65
C PHE A 136 16.80 -7.83 29.01
N GLY A 137 17.12 -7.15 30.10
CA GLY A 137 17.14 -7.73 31.45
C GLY A 137 18.21 -8.81 31.65
N ILE A 138 19.34 -8.69 30.95
CA ILE A 138 20.47 -9.63 31.02
C ILE A 138 21.51 -9.05 32.00
N GLU A 139 22.01 -9.87 32.91
CA GLU A 139 23.17 -9.50 33.73
C GLU A 139 24.44 -9.69 32.89
N VAL A 140 25.19 -8.61 32.66
CA VAL A 140 26.51 -8.67 32.02
C VAL A 140 27.55 -8.54 33.12
N ASP A 141 28.27 -9.62 33.39
CA ASP A 141 29.45 -9.62 34.26
C ASP A 141 30.49 -8.63 33.70
N GLN A 142 31.04 -7.79 34.57
CA GLN A 142 31.98 -6.72 34.21
C GLN A 142 33.36 -7.23 33.81
#